data_AF-A0A1Q7E473-F1
#
_entry.id   AF-A0A1Q7E473-F1
#
_cell.length_a   1.000
_cell.length_b   1.000
_cell.length_c   1.000
_cell.angle_alpha   90.00
_cell.angle_beta   90.00
_cell.angle_gamma   90.00
#
_symmetry.space_group_name_H-M   'P 1'
#
loop_
_entity.id
_entity.type
_entity.pdbx_description
1 polymer ?
#
loop_
_entity_poly.entity_id
_entity_poly.type
_entity_poly.pdbx_seq_one_letter_code
_entity_poly.pdbx_strand_id
1 'polypeptide(L)'
;MNPFSRALDRATGARPIPGNIVRHIAISSDALDVMLEMIASAERTVHFENYIIHDDQTGRRFATAWAERARAGVRVRVLYDAFGCRSTSGRFWRELRSSGVDVRPFRPIWTSGPIEAFSRDHRKLLVVDGERAMTGGLCIGDEWAGDPQNARECWRDTMIMICGPAVAALEASFGRMWARAGRPLPEDETTPAAEECGPSAVRVVEGLPGQSRIYRAVQLLAAAVTERLWITDAYLVAPPPLYASFVDAARSGVDVRFLLPGTSDIPVVRIFTRGGYRELLHAGARIFEYRGPMLHAKTLVGDHEWSRVGSSNLNVSSLLGNYELDLVAEHEGLTATVATQFLHDMTRTREIVLMARRRLPLPPKLVAAAAVIPSHTLVPQHKRTLRERQAIAVVALMQVAGGTRRMLAGAAAVAFLVIGVMLVLFPIVTSTVLAVGALATSLWLAGIAVARRRRRRESDVY
;
A
#
# COMPACT_ATOMS: atom_id res chain seq x y z
N MET A 1 -22.92 -14.00 9.50
CA MET A 1 -21.60 -13.35 9.24
C MET A 1 -20.55 -13.93 10.17
N ASN A 2 -19.49 -14.51 9.62
CA ASN A 2 -18.35 -15.08 10.36
C ASN A 2 -17.73 -14.00 11.29
N PRO A 3 -17.38 -14.32 12.56
CA PRO A 3 -16.69 -13.39 13.46
C PRO A 3 -15.47 -12.70 12.85
N PHE A 4 -14.70 -13.40 12.02
CA PHE A 4 -13.52 -12.85 11.34
C PHE A 4 -13.91 -11.77 10.31
N SER A 5 -14.89 -12.06 9.45
CA SER A 5 -15.45 -11.11 8.49
C SER A 5 -15.94 -9.83 9.18
N ARG A 6 -16.61 -9.96 10.35
CA ARG A 6 -17.02 -8.81 11.18
C ARG A 6 -15.83 -8.02 11.74
N ALA A 7 -14.76 -8.71 12.16
CA ALA A 7 -13.55 -8.06 12.66
C ALA A 7 -12.85 -7.27 11.55
N LEU A 8 -12.76 -7.84 10.35
CA LEU A 8 -12.27 -7.15 9.16
C LEU A 8 -13.11 -5.91 8.85
N ASP A 9 -14.44 -6.01 8.82
CA ASP A 9 -15.31 -4.86 8.53
C ASP A 9 -15.06 -3.68 9.48
N ARG A 10 -14.85 -3.97 10.78
CA ARG A 10 -14.55 -2.95 11.79
C ARG A 10 -13.12 -2.40 11.68
N ALA A 11 -12.18 -3.25 11.29
CA ALA A 11 -10.78 -2.86 11.11
C ALA A 11 -10.58 -1.98 9.88
N THR A 12 -11.25 -2.33 8.78
CA THR A 12 -11.11 -1.67 7.47
C THR A 12 -12.07 -0.48 7.32
N GLY A 13 -13.19 -0.50 8.05
CA GLY A 13 -14.31 0.42 7.79
C GLY A 13 -15.03 0.13 6.47
N ALA A 14 -14.83 -1.06 5.88
CA ALA A 14 -15.36 -1.47 4.58
C ALA A 14 -16.03 -2.84 4.69
N ARG A 15 -17.21 -2.98 4.09
CA ARG A 15 -17.98 -4.23 4.04
C ARG A 15 -17.76 -4.95 2.71
N PRO A 16 -17.93 -6.29 2.65
CA PRO A 16 -17.87 -7.00 1.38
C PRO A 16 -19.01 -6.56 0.48
N ILE A 17 -18.68 -6.18 -0.76
CA ILE A 17 -19.60 -5.86 -1.84
C ILE A 17 -19.64 -7.08 -2.75
N PRO A 18 -20.74 -7.85 -2.81
CA PRO A 18 -20.88 -9.01 -3.69
C PRO A 18 -21.10 -8.59 -5.15
N GLY A 19 -21.18 -9.56 -6.06
CA GLY A 19 -21.69 -9.32 -7.40
C GLY A 19 -20.67 -8.78 -8.41
N ASN A 20 -19.35 -8.93 -8.19
CA ASN A 20 -18.33 -8.32 -9.06
C ASN A 20 -17.64 -9.33 -9.96
N ILE A 21 -17.23 -8.89 -11.15
CA ILE A 21 -16.16 -9.52 -11.92
C ILE A 21 -14.87 -8.81 -11.56
N VAL A 22 -13.85 -9.57 -11.18
CA VAL A 22 -12.54 -9.06 -10.83
C VAL A 22 -11.49 -9.76 -11.67
N ARG A 23 -10.77 -9.00 -12.50
CA ARG A 23 -9.72 -9.52 -13.38
C ARG A 23 -8.36 -8.99 -12.93
N HIS A 24 -7.46 -9.91 -12.62
CA HIS A 24 -6.07 -9.59 -12.33
C HIS A 24 -5.29 -9.36 -13.62
N ILE A 25 -4.59 -8.24 -13.71
CA ILE A 25 -3.68 -7.90 -14.82
C ILE A 25 -2.27 -7.80 -14.24
N ALA A 26 -1.46 -8.81 -14.56
CA ALA A 26 -0.16 -9.00 -13.93
C ALA A 26 1.00 -8.29 -14.64
N ILE A 27 0.88 -8.03 -15.94
CA ILE A 27 1.92 -7.39 -16.73
C ILE A 27 1.63 -5.89 -16.78
N SER A 28 2.64 -5.07 -16.48
CA SER A 28 2.44 -3.62 -16.34
C SER A 28 2.14 -2.92 -17.66
N SER A 29 2.80 -3.33 -18.76
CA SER A 29 2.46 -2.84 -20.12
C SER A 29 1.01 -3.12 -20.48
N ASP A 30 0.54 -4.35 -20.26
CA ASP A 30 -0.83 -4.76 -20.59
C ASP A 30 -1.85 -3.98 -19.75
N ALA A 31 -1.55 -3.73 -18.47
CA ALA A 31 -2.40 -2.91 -17.62
C ALA A 31 -2.47 -1.44 -18.09
N LEU A 32 -1.37 -0.87 -18.58
CA LEU A 32 -1.36 0.47 -19.17
C LEU A 32 -2.22 0.53 -20.45
N ASP A 33 -2.11 -0.48 -21.30
CA ASP A 33 -2.89 -0.55 -22.54
C ASP A 33 -4.39 -0.71 -22.24
N VAL A 34 -4.78 -1.57 -21.29
CA VAL A 34 -6.18 -1.69 -20.85
C VAL A 34 -6.71 -0.38 -20.25
N MET A 35 -5.90 0.35 -19.48
CA MET A 35 -6.30 1.67 -18.99
C MET A 35 -6.56 2.66 -20.13
N LEU A 36 -5.72 2.67 -21.16
CA LEU A 36 -5.89 3.52 -22.35
C LEU A 36 -7.13 3.13 -23.15
N GLU A 37 -7.39 1.84 -23.34
CA GLU A 37 -8.62 1.33 -23.98
C GLU A 37 -9.87 1.76 -23.20
N MET A 38 -9.85 1.62 -21.88
CA MET A 38 -10.93 2.08 -21.02
C MET A 38 -11.18 3.58 -21.19
N ILE A 39 -10.14 4.42 -21.14
CA ILE A 39 -10.25 5.86 -21.36
C ILE A 39 -10.82 6.15 -22.76
N ALA A 40 -10.29 5.52 -23.81
CA ALA A 40 -10.74 5.74 -25.19
C ALA A 40 -12.23 5.39 -25.39
N SER A 41 -12.71 4.36 -24.69
CA SER A 41 -14.12 3.93 -24.73
C SER A 41 -15.07 4.75 -23.86
N ALA A 42 -14.58 5.74 -23.11
CA ALA A 42 -15.42 6.51 -22.19
C ALA A 42 -16.43 7.39 -22.94
N GLU A 43 -17.67 7.40 -22.43
CA GLU A 43 -18.79 8.16 -23.03
C GLU A 43 -19.24 9.34 -22.17
N ARG A 44 -19.12 9.26 -20.83
CA ARG A 44 -19.68 10.23 -19.89
C ARG A 44 -18.61 10.87 -19.01
N THR A 45 -17.78 10.03 -18.36
CA THR A 45 -16.84 10.46 -17.32
C THR A 45 -15.59 9.60 -17.30
N VAL A 46 -14.44 10.24 -17.10
CA VAL A 46 -13.18 9.58 -16.72
C VAL A 46 -12.70 10.20 -15.42
N HIS A 47 -12.50 9.38 -14.40
CA HIS A 47 -11.95 9.77 -13.10
C HIS A 47 -10.65 9.04 -12.88
N PHE A 48 -9.55 9.79 -12.92
CA PHE A 48 -8.21 9.25 -12.83
C PHE A 48 -7.47 9.87 -11.66
N GLU A 49 -6.85 9.02 -10.84
CA GLU A 49 -6.08 9.35 -9.65
C GLU A 49 -4.76 8.57 -9.69
N ASN A 50 -3.63 9.26 -9.56
CA ASN A 50 -2.32 8.60 -9.47
C ASN A 50 -1.29 9.43 -8.70
N TYR A 51 -0.36 8.73 -8.05
CA TYR A 51 0.77 9.35 -7.34
C TYR A 51 1.83 9.90 -8.30
N ILE A 52 2.19 9.14 -9.34
CA ILE A 52 3.21 9.52 -10.31
C ILE A 52 2.62 9.47 -11.72
N ILE A 53 2.77 10.58 -12.43
CA ILE A 53 2.49 10.72 -13.86
C ILE A 53 3.68 11.45 -14.47
N HIS A 54 4.54 10.74 -15.19
CA HIS A 54 5.70 11.34 -15.83
C HIS A 54 5.35 12.10 -17.12
N ASP A 55 6.19 13.07 -17.48
CA ASP A 55 6.14 13.76 -18.78
C ASP A 55 7.09 13.04 -19.76
N ASP A 56 6.83 11.75 -19.97
CA ASP A 56 7.59 10.84 -20.83
C ASP A 56 6.69 10.25 -21.92
N GLN A 57 7.16 9.25 -22.67
CA GLN A 57 6.38 8.68 -23.78
C GLN A 57 5.05 8.10 -23.28
N THR A 58 5.08 7.38 -22.17
CA THR A 58 3.91 6.76 -21.55
C THR A 58 2.93 7.81 -21.04
N GLY A 59 3.39 8.78 -20.26
CA GLY A 59 2.53 9.86 -19.77
C GLY A 59 1.94 10.71 -20.88
N ARG A 60 2.66 10.90 -21.99
CA ARG A 60 2.14 11.59 -23.18
C ARG A 60 1.05 10.81 -23.89
N ARG A 61 1.12 9.48 -23.95
CA ARG A 61 0.01 8.64 -24.47
C ARG A 61 -1.26 8.84 -23.66
N PHE A 62 -1.17 8.82 -22.33
CA PHE A 62 -2.30 9.09 -21.44
C PHE A 62 -2.82 10.53 -21.61
N ALA A 63 -1.93 11.51 -21.72
CA ALA A 63 -2.33 12.90 -21.94
C ALA A 63 -3.12 13.09 -23.23
N THR A 64 -2.69 12.45 -24.32
CA THR A 64 -3.41 12.45 -25.60
C THR A 64 -4.80 11.82 -25.44
N ALA A 65 -4.91 10.64 -24.83
CA ALA A 65 -6.18 9.96 -24.63
C ALA A 65 -7.17 10.81 -23.79
N TRP A 66 -6.71 11.41 -22.69
CA TRP A 66 -7.51 12.31 -21.87
C TRP A 66 -7.97 13.55 -22.65
N ALA A 67 -7.07 14.18 -23.41
CA ALA A 67 -7.38 15.35 -24.22
C ALA A 67 -8.40 15.04 -25.32
N GLU A 68 -8.27 13.89 -25.99
CA GLU A 68 -9.20 13.44 -27.03
C GLU A 68 -10.60 13.20 -26.48
N ARG A 69 -10.71 12.57 -25.30
CA ARG A 69 -12.01 12.36 -24.64
C ARG A 69 -12.63 13.66 -24.14
N ALA A 70 -11.83 14.54 -23.55
CA ALA A 70 -12.31 15.86 -23.13
C ALA A 70 -12.87 16.67 -24.31
N ARG A 71 -12.17 16.67 -25.46
CA ARG A 71 -12.64 17.33 -26.68
C ARG A 71 -13.90 16.70 -27.27
N ALA A 72 -14.12 15.41 -27.03
CA ALA A 72 -15.34 14.71 -27.41
C ALA A 72 -16.52 14.94 -26.43
N GLY A 73 -16.35 15.82 -25.43
CA GLY A 73 -17.39 16.17 -24.47
C GLY A 73 -17.44 15.28 -23.21
N VAL A 74 -16.53 14.31 -23.08
CA VAL A 74 -16.42 13.46 -21.89
C VAL A 74 -15.83 14.29 -20.74
N ARG A 75 -16.39 14.16 -19.54
CA ARG A 75 -15.85 14.84 -18.34
C ARG A 75 -14.62 14.08 -17.83
N VAL A 76 -13.44 14.55 -18.22
CA VAL A 76 -12.16 13.96 -17.80
C VAL A 76 -11.59 14.71 -16.60
N ARG A 77 -11.38 13.99 -15.50
CA ARG A 77 -10.84 14.49 -14.23
C ARG A 77 -9.56 13.74 -13.88
N VAL A 78 -8.48 14.48 -13.71
CA VAL A 78 -7.16 13.95 -13.37
C VAL A 78 -6.70 14.55 -12.05
N LEU A 79 -6.69 13.72 -11.01
CA LEU A 79 -6.11 14.02 -9.71
C LEU A 79 -4.69 13.46 -9.66
N TYR A 80 -3.72 14.30 -9.30
CA TYR A 80 -2.33 13.87 -9.21
C TYR A 80 -1.69 14.35 -7.91
N ASP A 81 -0.81 13.54 -7.34
CA ASP A 81 -0.06 13.95 -6.16
C ASP A 81 1.04 14.97 -6.52
N ALA A 82 1.01 16.15 -5.91
CA ALA A 82 1.98 17.20 -6.22
C ALA A 82 3.44 16.86 -5.88
N PHE A 83 3.68 15.98 -4.90
CA PHE A 83 5.03 15.55 -4.55
C PHE A 83 5.52 14.44 -5.50
N GLY A 84 4.68 13.43 -5.75
CA GLY A 84 5.00 12.36 -6.70
C GLY A 84 5.21 12.87 -8.12
N CYS A 85 4.46 13.90 -8.54
CA CYS A 85 4.56 14.52 -9.87
C CYS A 85 5.43 15.80 -9.90
N ARG A 86 6.33 16.00 -8.94
CA ARG A 86 7.17 17.22 -8.89
C ARG A 86 8.11 17.40 -10.08
N SER A 87 8.44 16.30 -10.78
CA SER A 87 9.26 16.31 -12.00
C SER A 87 8.45 16.50 -13.28
N THR A 88 7.11 16.41 -13.22
CA THR A 88 6.22 16.56 -14.37
C THR A 88 6.09 18.03 -14.73
N SER A 89 6.35 18.36 -15.99
CA SER A 89 6.48 19.76 -16.40
C SER A 89 5.18 20.55 -16.20
N GLY A 90 5.28 21.83 -15.82
CA GLY A 90 4.12 22.73 -15.80
C GLY A 90 3.47 22.91 -17.18
N ARG A 91 4.20 22.63 -18.27
CA ARG A 91 3.66 22.62 -19.63
C ARG A 91 2.70 21.46 -19.84
N PHE A 92 3.05 20.25 -19.42
CA PHE A 92 2.18 19.06 -19.48
C PHE A 92 0.79 19.34 -18.89
N TRP A 93 0.75 19.89 -17.68
CA TRP A 93 -0.51 20.22 -17.00
C TRP A 93 -1.30 21.36 -17.65
N ARG A 94 -0.62 22.35 -18.24
CA ARG A 94 -1.29 23.45 -18.96
C ARG A 94 -1.93 22.96 -20.25
N GLU A 95 -1.25 22.09 -21.00
CA GLU A 95 -1.77 21.50 -22.23
C GLU A 95 -3.04 20.70 -21.95
N LEU A 96 -3.06 19.86 -20.91
CA LEU A 96 -4.26 19.12 -20.51
C LEU A 96 -5.44 20.03 -20.15
N ARG A 97 -5.20 21.08 -19.34
CA ARG A 97 -6.25 22.05 -19.01
C ARG A 97 -6.78 22.77 -20.24
N SER A 98 -5.90 23.12 -21.18
CA SER A 98 -6.30 23.77 -22.44
C SER A 98 -7.12 22.88 -23.36
N SER A 99 -7.02 21.55 -23.21
CA SER A 99 -7.87 20.58 -23.91
C SER A 99 -9.21 20.28 -23.24
N GLY A 100 -9.51 20.92 -22.10
CA GLY A 100 -10.76 20.74 -21.35
C GLY A 100 -10.70 19.68 -20.25
N VAL A 101 -9.52 19.14 -19.93
CA VAL A 101 -9.36 18.21 -18.79
C VAL A 101 -9.33 18.99 -17.48
N ASP A 102 -10.14 18.60 -16.48
CA ASP A 102 -10.03 19.14 -15.13
C ASP A 102 -8.86 18.45 -14.42
N VAL A 103 -7.77 19.19 -14.23
CA VAL A 103 -6.53 18.67 -13.63
C VAL A 103 -6.29 19.34 -12.29
N ARG A 104 -6.22 18.53 -11.22
CA ARG A 104 -6.03 19.01 -9.84
C ARG A 104 -4.81 18.40 -9.16
N PRO A 105 -3.91 19.24 -8.59
CA PRO A 105 -2.88 18.77 -7.69
C PRO A 105 -3.47 18.45 -6.31
N PHE A 106 -3.22 17.25 -5.80
CA PHE A 106 -3.40 16.93 -4.40
C PHE A 106 -2.26 17.50 -3.57
N ARG A 107 -2.61 18.31 -2.56
CA ARG A 107 -1.69 18.96 -1.59
C ARG A 107 -0.43 19.56 -2.24
N PRO A 108 -0.56 20.69 -2.96
CA PRO A 108 0.59 21.39 -3.53
C PRO A 108 1.61 21.75 -2.44
N ILE A 109 2.90 21.51 -2.73
CA ILE A 109 3.99 21.56 -1.74
C ILE A 109 4.09 22.93 -1.04
N TRP A 110 3.86 24.01 -1.79
CA TRP A 110 4.03 25.38 -1.30
C TRP A 110 2.81 25.98 -0.63
N THR A 111 1.63 25.35 -0.76
CA THR A 111 0.35 25.90 -0.25
C THR A 111 -0.29 25.04 0.83
N SER A 112 0.30 23.89 1.15
CA SER A 112 -0.23 22.96 2.17
C SER A 112 0.39 23.26 3.54
N GLY A 113 -0.36 23.05 4.63
CA GLY A 113 0.19 23.17 5.98
C GLY A 113 1.35 22.20 6.23
N PRO A 114 2.31 22.51 7.12
CA PRO A 114 3.52 21.71 7.31
C PRO A 114 3.26 20.25 7.72
N ILE A 115 2.19 19.99 8.49
CA ILE A 115 1.78 18.63 8.87
C ILE A 115 1.06 17.93 7.70
N GLU A 116 0.30 18.69 6.91
CA GLU A 116 -0.46 18.17 5.78
C GLU A 116 0.44 17.80 4.60
N ALA A 117 1.55 18.49 4.42
CA ALA A 117 2.52 18.20 3.36
C ALA A 117 3.04 16.74 3.41
N PHE A 118 3.04 16.10 4.59
CA PHE A 118 3.54 14.73 4.77
C PHE A 118 2.55 13.62 4.38
N SER A 119 1.24 13.87 4.42
CA SER A 119 0.25 12.88 3.95
C SER A 119 0.03 13.05 2.46
N ARG A 120 0.53 12.09 1.68
CA ARG A 120 0.44 12.12 0.22
C ARG A 120 -0.69 11.23 -0.29
N ASP A 121 -1.18 11.56 -1.47
CA ASP A 121 -2.10 10.69 -2.20
C ASP A 121 -1.29 9.63 -2.94
N HIS A 122 -1.18 8.44 -2.34
CA HIS A 122 -0.43 7.34 -2.91
C HIS A 122 -1.34 6.34 -3.65
N ARG A 123 -2.60 6.72 -3.90
CA ARG A 123 -3.59 5.87 -4.55
C ARG A 123 -3.36 5.79 -6.07
N LYS A 124 -3.89 4.74 -6.69
CA LYS A 124 -3.98 4.59 -8.14
C LYS A 124 -5.35 4.04 -8.50
N LEU A 125 -6.14 4.85 -9.18
CA LEU A 125 -7.53 4.55 -9.50
C LEU A 125 -7.90 5.17 -10.84
N LEU A 126 -8.50 4.36 -11.71
CA LEU A 126 -9.22 4.79 -12.90
C LEU A 126 -10.67 4.32 -12.74
N VAL A 127 -11.63 5.21 -12.91
CA VAL A 127 -13.06 4.88 -13.05
C VAL A 127 -13.56 5.49 -14.35
N VAL A 128 -14.24 4.68 -15.17
CA VAL A 128 -14.84 5.10 -16.43
C VAL A 128 -16.34 4.88 -16.36
N ASP A 129 -17.07 5.96 -16.62
CA ASP A 129 -18.54 6.02 -16.69
C ASP A 129 -19.30 5.50 -15.44
N GLY A 130 -18.61 5.34 -14.31
CA GLY A 130 -19.16 4.69 -13.12
C GLY A 130 -19.44 3.18 -13.30
N GLU A 131 -18.97 2.57 -14.39
CA GLU A 131 -19.29 1.19 -14.78
C GLU A 131 -18.09 0.24 -14.68
N ARG A 132 -16.88 0.77 -14.93
CA ARG A 132 -15.64 0.00 -14.88
C ARG A 132 -14.60 0.75 -14.09
N ALA A 133 -13.81 0.02 -13.30
CA ALA A 133 -12.70 0.59 -12.55
C ALA A 133 -11.42 -0.25 -12.65
N MET A 134 -10.28 0.42 -12.51
CA MET A 134 -8.99 -0.22 -12.31
C MET A 134 -8.26 0.37 -11.12
N THR A 135 -7.68 -0.48 -10.28
CA THR A 135 -6.83 -0.05 -9.15
C THR A 135 -5.72 -1.06 -8.86
N GLY A 136 -4.65 -0.63 -8.20
CA GLY A 136 -3.47 -1.44 -7.95
C GLY A 136 -2.23 -0.61 -7.62
N GLY A 137 -1.06 -1.08 -8.05
CA GLY A 137 0.23 -0.46 -7.74
C GLY A 137 0.80 0.46 -8.82
N LEU A 138 0.30 0.38 -10.06
CA LEU A 138 0.92 1.01 -11.24
C LEU A 138 0.82 2.53 -11.26
N CYS A 139 1.97 3.18 -11.41
CA CYS A 139 2.05 4.58 -11.81
C CYS A 139 2.12 4.73 -13.35
N ILE A 140 2.09 5.98 -13.83
CA ILE A 140 2.20 6.29 -15.25
C ILE A 140 3.62 6.77 -15.56
N GLY A 141 4.39 5.91 -16.23
CA GLY A 141 5.75 6.20 -16.66
C GLY A 141 6.36 5.06 -17.47
N ASP A 142 7.42 5.38 -18.20
CA ASP A 142 8.15 4.49 -19.10
C ASP A 142 8.77 3.28 -18.38
N GLU A 143 9.03 3.39 -17.07
CA GLU A 143 9.49 2.27 -16.25
C GLU A 143 8.47 1.14 -16.15
N TRP A 144 7.17 1.46 -16.10
CA TRP A 144 6.08 0.48 -16.08
C TRP A 144 5.70 -0.01 -17.48
N ALA A 145 5.88 0.83 -18.51
CA ALA A 145 5.67 0.42 -19.89
C ALA A 145 6.77 -0.53 -20.39
N GLY A 146 8.00 -0.33 -19.91
CA GLY A 146 9.18 -0.94 -20.52
C GLY A 146 9.48 -0.34 -21.89
N ASP A 147 10.45 -0.94 -22.58
CA ASP A 147 10.75 -0.63 -23.98
C ASP A 147 11.35 -1.88 -24.64
N PRO A 148 10.53 -2.69 -25.33
CA PRO A 148 11.00 -3.89 -26.02
C PRO A 148 12.04 -3.61 -27.09
N GLN A 149 12.02 -2.44 -27.73
CA GLN A 149 12.96 -2.09 -28.80
C GLN A 149 14.37 -1.89 -28.25
N ASN A 150 14.48 -1.37 -27.03
CA ASN A 150 15.74 -1.16 -26.32
C ASN A 150 16.00 -2.23 -25.23
N ALA A 151 15.32 -3.38 -25.29
CA ALA A 151 15.43 -4.49 -24.33
C ALA A 151 15.26 -4.07 -22.85
N ARG A 152 14.49 -3.00 -22.60
CA ARG A 152 14.16 -2.55 -21.25
C ARG A 152 12.90 -3.25 -20.78
N GLU A 153 13.05 -4.18 -19.86
CA GLU A 153 11.91 -4.83 -19.23
C GLU A 153 11.08 -3.82 -18.41
N CYS A 154 9.76 -4.02 -18.37
CA CYS A 154 8.88 -3.26 -17.49
C CYS A 154 9.11 -3.61 -16.02
N TRP A 155 8.86 -2.64 -15.15
CA TRP A 155 8.71 -2.88 -13.71
C TRP A 155 7.59 -3.88 -13.48
N ARG A 156 7.81 -4.82 -12.56
CA ARG A 156 6.81 -5.84 -12.24
C ARG A 156 5.83 -5.28 -11.21
N ASP A 157 4.64 -4.92 -11.68
CA ASP A 157 3.56 -4.39 -10.87
C ASP A 157 2.19 -4.89 -11.39
N THR A 158 1.12 -4.71 -10.63
CA THR A 158 -0.19 -5.29 -10.89
C THR A 158 -1.33 -4.27 -10.79
N MET A 159 -2.32 -4.41 -11.67
CA MET A 159 -3.65 -3.81 -11.54
C MET A 159 -4.74 -4.87 -11.45
N ILE A 160 -5.86 -4.49 -10.86
CA ILE A 160 -7.12 -5.20 -10.88
C ILE A 160 -8.13 -4.38 -11.66
N MET A 161 -8.79 -5.00 -12.64
CA MET A 161 -9.95 -4.44 -13.32
C MET A 161 -11.24 -5.01 -12.70
N ILE A 162 -12.24 -4.16 -12.52
CA ILE A 162 -13.46 -4.46 -11.79
C ILE A 162 -14.66 -3.96 -12.59
N CYS A 163 -15.67 -4.82 -12.69
CA CYS A 163 -17.02 -4.46 -13.08
C CYS A 163 -17.98 -4.90 -11.95
N GLY A 164 -19.11 -4.20 -11.81
CA GLY A 164 -20.15 -4.53 -10.84
C GLY A 164 -20.28 -3.50 -9.70
N PRO A 165 -21.03 -3.84 -8.64
CA PRO A 165 -21.45 -2.87 -7.62
C PRO A 165 -20.28 -2.17 -6.89
N ALA A 166 -19.09 -2.78 -6.83
CA ALA A 166 -17.91 -2.19 -6.20
C ALA A 166 -17.38 -0.93 -6.92
N VAL A 167 -17.72 -0.74 -8.20
CA VAL A 167 -17.31 0.46 -8.96
C VAL A 167 -17.88 1.74 -8.35
N ALA A 168 -19.13 1.72 -7.87
CA ALA A 168 -19.71 2.87 -7.18
C ALA A 168 -18.97 3.22 -5.88
N ALA A 169 -18.47 2.23 -5.14
CA ALA A 169 -17.66 2.47 -3.94
C ALA A 169 -16.29 3.10 -4.28
N LEU A 170 -15.69 2.70 -5.41
CA LEU A 170 -14.45 3.27 -5.93
C LEU A 170 -14.66 4.69 -6.46
N GLU A 171 -15.74 4.94 -7.20
CA GLU A 171 -16.11 6.26 -7.68
C GLU A 171 -16.37 7.23 -6.52
N ALA A 172 -17.13 6.79 -5.51
CA ALA A 172 -17.33 7.56 -4.30
C ALA A 172 -16.01 7.83 -3.55
N SER A 173 -15.07 6.89 -3.60
CA SER A 173 -13.73 7.06 -3.02
C SER A 173 -12.92 8.12 -3.77
N PHE A 174 -12.96 8.11 -5.10
CA PHE A 174 -12.39 9.19 -5.91
C PHE A 174 -13.03 10.54 -5.57
N GLY A 175 -14.37 10.62 -5.51
CA GLY A 175 -15.09 11.85 -5.18
C GLY A 175 -14.68 12.44 -3.83
N ARG A 176 -14.41 11.59 -2.84
CA ARG A 176 -13.85 11.99 -1.53
C ARG A 176 -12.45 12.59 -1.62
N MET A 177 -11.58 12.07 -2.49
CA MET A 177 -10.23 12.61 -2.71
C MET A 177 -10.28 13.90 -3.54
N TRP A 178 -11.14 13.94 -4.54
CA TRP A 178 -11.42 15.11 -5.36
C TRP A 178 -11.91 16.31 -4.54
N ALA A 179 -12.85 16.08 -3.62
CA ALA A 179 -13.35 17.10 -2.69
C ALA A 179 -12.30 17.56 -1.67
N ARG A 180 -11.27 16.74 -1.38
CA ARG A 180 -10.12 17.16 -0.55
C ARG A 180 -9.16 18.07 -1.31
N ALA A 181 -9.11 17.96 -2.64
CA ALA A 181 -8.25 18.78 -3.49
C ALA A 181 -8.92 20.06 -4.00
N GLY A 182 -10.22 20.26 -3.75
CA GLY A 182 -10.95 21.44 -4.23
C GLY A 182 -12.46 21.29 -4.07
N ARG A 183 -13.24 21.85 -5.01
CA ARG A 183 -14.69 21.74 -4.98
C ARG A 183 -15.14 20.27 -5.19
N PRO A 184 -16.16 19.79 -4.45
CA PRO A 184 -16.67 18.43 -4.61
C PRO A 184 -17.22 18.19 -6.03
N LEU A 185 -17.40 16.91 -6.37
CA LEU A 185 -18.16 16.54 -7.55
C LEU A 185 -19.63 17.00 -7.41
N PRO A 186 -20.29 17.42 -8.50
CA PRO A 186 -21.72 17.70 -8.48
C PRO A 186 -22.52 16.48 -8.01
N GLU A 187 -23.59 16.70 -7.22
CA GLU A 187 -24.40 15.61 -6.66
C GLU A 187 -25.17 14.83 -7.73
N ASP A 188 -25.50 15.48 -8.85
CA ASP A 188 -26.20 14.88 -9.99
C ASP A 188 -25.30 13.99 -10.87
N GLU A 189 -24.00 13.94 -10.59
CA GLU A 189 -23.04 13.11 -11.32
C GLU A 189 -22.74 11.77 -10.63
N THR A 190 -23.41 11.43 -9.53
CA THR A 190 -23.24 10.11 -8.92
C THR A 190 -23.93 9.04 -9.75
N THR A 191 -23.16 8.07 -10.25
CA THR A 191 -23.72 6.91 -10.95
C THR A 191 -24.36 5.96 -9.91
N PRO A 192 -25.58 5.46 -10.16
CA PRO A 192 -26.14 4.38 -9.34
C PRO A 192 -25.21 3.17 -9.31
N ALA A 193 -25.30 2.36 -8.24
CA ALA A 193 -24.55 1.12 -8.19
C ALA A 193 -24.92 0.22 -9.39
N ALA A 194 -23.90 -0.21 -10.14
CA ALA A 194 -24.07 -1.14 -11.24
C ALA A 194 -24.69 -2.46 -10.76
N GLU A 195 -25.38 -3.16 -11.67
CA GLU A 195 -25.93 -4.49 -11.40
C GLU A 195 -24.83 -5.51 -11.09
N GLU A 196 -25.20 -6.59 -10.39
CA GLU A 196 -24.30 -7.70 -10.14
C GLU A 196 -23.91 -8.37 -11.47
N CYS A 197 -22.61 -8.55 -11.72
CA CYS A 197 -22.09 -9.11 -12.96
C CYS A 197 -21.17 -10.32 -12.74
N GLY A 198 -20.87 -10.71 -11.49
CA GLY A 198 -19.99 -11.85 -11.22
C GLY A 198 -19.99 -12.35 -9.78
N PRO A 199 -19.24 -13.42 -9.48
CA PRO A 199 -19.31 -14.11 -8.19
C PRO A 199 -18.45 -13.48 -7.09
N SER A 200 -17.63 -12.46 -7.38
CA SER A 200 -16.63 -11.97 -6.43
C SER A 200 -17.20 -10.97 -5.42
N ALA A 201 -16.92 -11.23 -4.14
CA ALA A 201 -17.10 -10.27 -3.06
C ALA A 201 -15.79 -9.53 -2.76
N VAL A 202 -15.83 -8.20 -2.82
CA VAL A 202 -14.64 -7.35 -2.56
C VAL A 202 -14.91 -6.28 -1.52
N ARG A 203 -13.90 -5.96 -0.73
CA ARG A 203 -13.88 -4.80 0.17
C ARG A 203 -12.99 -3.73 -0.45
N VAL A 204 -13.55 -2.54 -0.64
CA VAL A 204 -12.78 -1.34 -1.01
C VAL A 204 -12.26 -0.71 0.27
N VAL A 205 -10.98 -0.90 0.57
CA VAL A 205 -10.34 -0.46 1.82
C VAL A 205 -9.56 0.83 1.56
N GLU A 206 -10.09 1.95 2.03
CA GLU A 206 -9.41 3.24 2.00
C GLU A 206 -8.44 3.38 3.17
N GLY A 207 -7.14 3.50 2.86
CA GLY A 207 -6.12 3.94 3.80
C GLY A 207 -6.27 5.44 4.03
N LEU A 208 -6.49 5.83 5.28
CA LEU A 208 -6.61 7.23 5.68
C LEU A 208 -5.54 7.53 6.75
N PRO A 209 -4.85 8.68 6.65
CA PRO A 209 -3.87 9.07 7.65
C PRO A 209 -4.44 8.99 9.07
N GLY A 210 -3.69 8.35 9.98
CA GLY A 210 -4.08 8.16 11.38
C GLY A 210 -5.12 7.06 11.66
N GLN A 211 -5.77 6.46 10.66
CA GLN A 211 -6.79 5.43 10.89
C GLN A 211 -6.28 3.99 10.84
N SER A 212 -5.07 3.76 10.31
CA SER A 212 -4.39 2.45 10.32
C SER A 212 -5.26 1.30 9.79
N ARG A 213 -6.17 1.57 8.83
CA ARG A 213 -7.16 0.58 8.35
C ARG A 213 -6.48 -0.61 7.68
N ILE A 214 -5.55 -0.33 6.78
CA ILE A 214 -4.80 -1.32 6.01
C ILE A 214 -3.84 -2.09 6.91
N TYR A 215 -3.16 -1.39 7.83
CA TYR A 215 -2.37 -2.00 8.89
C TYR A 215 -3.17 -3.06 9.66
N ARG A 216 -4.36 -2.69 10.16
CA ARG A 216 -5.22 -3.60 10.93
C ARG A 216 -5.75 -4.75 10.07
N ALA A 217 -6.08 -4.49 8.80
CA ALA A 217 -6.51 -5.53 7.87
C ALA A 217 -5.43 -6.59 7.65
N VAL A 218 -4.19 -6.17 7.34
CA VAL A 218 -3.06 -7.08 7.14
C VAL A 218 -2.72 -7.83 8.42
N GLN A 219 -2.75 -7.15 9.57
CA GLN A 219 -2.49 -7.78 10.87
C GLN A 219 -3.54 -8.86 11.21
N LEU A 220 -4.83 -8.58 10.95
CA LEU A 220 -5.91 -9.55 11.16
C LEU A 220 -5.80 -10.73 10.19
N LEU A 221 -5.47 -10.49 8.92
CA LEU A 221 -5.23 -11.56 7.94
C LEU A 221 -4.06 -12.45 8.38
N ALA A 222 -2.93 -11.86 8.77
CA ALA A 222 -1.77 -12.60 9.25
C ALA A 222 -2.09 -13.46 10.50
N ALA A 223 -2.98 -12.98 11.37
CA ALA A 223 -3.41 -13.71 12.56
C ALA A 223 -4.45 -14.81 12.27
N ALA A 224 -5.17 -14.73 11.15
CA ALA A 224 -6.31 -15.62 10.86
C ALA A 224 -6.00 -16.75 9.87
N VAL A 225 -5.03 -16.55 8.98
CA VAL A 225 -4.61 -17.56 8.01
C VAL A 225 -4.03 -18.79 8.70
N THR A 226 -4.23 -19.96 8.10
CA THR A 226 -3.91 -21.25 8.72
C THR A 226 -2.99 -22.13 7.90
N GLU A 227 -2.88 -21.88 6.60
CA GLU A 227 -2.12 -22.69 5.65
C GLU A 227 -0.98 -21.88 5.03
N ARG A 228 -1.28 -20.70 4.47
CA ARG A 228 -0.27 -19.86 3.81
C ARG A 228 -0.50 -18.37 3.97
N LEU A 229 0.61 -17.63 4.01
CA LEU A 229 0.66 -16.18 3.96
C LEU A 229 1.77 -15.77 2.99
N TRP A 230 1.41 -15.46 1.75
CA TRP A 230 2.37 -15.02 0.75
C TRP A 230 2.22 -13.54 0.49
N ILE A 231 3.31 -12.79 0.61
CA ILE A 231 3.32 -11.33 0.56
C ILE A 231 4.31 -10.89 -0.51
N THR A 232 3.83 -10.10 -1.46
CA THR A 232 4.65 -9.34 -2.40
C THR A 232 4.63 -7.88 -1.98
N ASP A 233 5.78 -7.28 -1.72
CA ASP A 233 5.85 -5.87 -1.32
C ASP A 233 7.12 -5.20 -1.82
N ALA A 234 7.01 -3.96 -2.28
CA ALA A 234 8.15 -3.18 -2.77
C ALA A 234 9.04 -2.67 -1.63
N TYR A 235 8.47 -2.37 -0.45
CA TYR A 235 9.15 -1.69 0.64
C TYR A 235 8.75 -2.26 2.01
N LEU A 236 9.09 -3.53 2.26
CA LEU A 236 8.81 -4.16 3.56
C LEU A 236 9.67 -3.51 4.65
N VAL A 237 9.07 -2.54 5.35
CA VAL A 237 9.61 -1.83 6.52
C VAL A 237 8.45 -1.65 7.50
N ALA A 238 7.81 -2.78 7.84
CA ALA A 238 6.57 -2.81 8.59
C ALA A 238 6.77 -2.27 10.02
N PRO A 239 5.74 -1.67 10.64
CA PRO A 239 5.78 -1.36 12.06
C PRO A 239 5.99 -2.65 12.87
N PRO A 240 6.71 -2.61 14.00
CA PRO A 240 7.11 -3.84 14.67
C PRO A 240 5.95 -4.77 15.13
N PRO A 241 4.75 -4.30 15.52
CA PRO A 241 3.67 -5.24 15.86
C PRO A 241 3.07 -5.93 14.63
N LEU A 242 3.25 -5.39 13.43
CA LEU A 242 2.92 -6.08 12.19
C LEU A 242 4.00 -7.13 11.84
N TYR A 243 5.28 -6.81 12.01
CA TYR A 243 6.35 -7.80 11.89
C TYR A 243 6.15 -8.99 12.84
N ALA A 244 5.80 -8.72 14.10
CA ALA A 244 5.51 -9.75 15.08
C ALA A 244 4.40 -10.69 14.61
N SER A 245 3.33 -10.17 14.00
CA SER A 245 2.26 -11.02 13.47
C SER A 245 2.72 -11.97 12.36
N PHE A 246 3.69 -11.56 11.52
CA PHE A 246 4.27 -12.45 10.51
C PHE A 246 5.17 -13.52 11.14
N VAL A 247 5.93 -13.16 12.17
CA VAL A 247 6.76 -14.08 12.95
C VAL A 247 5.89 -15.13 13.65
N ASP A 248 4.79 -14.70 14.27
CA ASP A 248 3.88 -15.58 15.00
C ASP A 248 3.12 -16.52 14.06
N ALA A 249 2.72 -16.04 12.87
CA ALA A 249 2.16 -16.89 11.83
C ALA A 249 3.14 -17.99 11.39
N ALA A 250 4.40 -17.62 11.11
CA ALA A 250 5.44 -18.58 10.71
C ALA A 250 5.72 -19.62 11.81
N ARG A 251 5.83 -19.18 13.07
CA ARG A 251 6.01 -20.06 14.24
C ARG A 251 4.82 -21.00 14.47
N SER A 252 3.64 -20.60 14.04
CA SER A 252 2.41 -21.42 14.11
C SER A 252 2.31 -22.46 12.98
N GLY A 253 3.33 -22.55 12.11
CA GLY A 253 3.42 -23.50 11.02
C GLY A 253 2.75 -23.07 9.71
N VAL A 254 2.36 -21.80 9.59
CA VAL A 254 1.85 -21.23 8.33
C VAL A 254 3.02 -21.10 7.34
N ASP A 255 2.81 -21.43 6.06
CA ASP A 255 3.79 -21.17 4.99
C ASP A 255 3.86 -19.67 4.69
N VAL A 256 4.73 -18.96 5.42
CA VAL A 256 4.95 -17.53 5.26
C VAL A 256 6.06 -17.28 4.25
N ARG A 257 5.74 -16.60 3.14
CA ARG A 257 6.70 -16.25 2.08
C ARG A 257 6.64 -14.77 1.75
N PHE A 258 7.82 -14.17 1.60
CA PHE A 258 7.97 -12.79 1.14
C PHE A 258 8.65 -12.76 -0.21
N LEU A 259 8.03 -12.11 -1.19
CA LEU A 259 8.61 -11.77 -2.48
C LEU A 259 8.92 -10.27 -2.49
N LEU A 260 10.21 -9.93 -2.52
CA LEU A 260 10.70 -8.58 -2.30
C LEU A 260 11.64 -8.16 -3.46
N PRO A 261 11.84 -6.86 -3.69
CA PRO A 261 12.75 -6.39 -4.72
C PRO A 261 14.21 -6.78 -4.45
N GLY A 262 14.89 -7.37 -5.43
CA GLY A 262 16.35 -7.50 -5.43
C GLY A 262 17.08 -6.21 -5.85
N THR A 263 16.39 -5.34 -6.58
CA THR A 263 16.81 -4.00 -7.02
C THR A 263 15.73 -2.99 -6.59
N SER A 264 16.12 -1.78 -6.19
CA SER A 264 15.17 -0.73 -5.79
C SER A 264 15.61 0.62 -6.33
N ASP A 265 14.61 1.39 -6.76
CA ASP A 265 14.63 2.83 -7.06
C ASP A 265 15.07 3.69 -5.87
N ILE A 266 14.89 3.22 -4.63
CA ILE A 266 15.36 3.86 -3.40
C ILE A 266 16.38 2.94 -2.68
N PRO A 267 17.68 2.99 -3.05
CA PRO A 267 18.69 2.05 -2.54
C PRO A 267 18.82 1.99 -1.01
N VAL A 268 18.56 3.12 -0.33
CA VAL A 268 18.61 3.22 1.13
C VAL A 268 17.54 2.35 1.80
N VAL A 269 16.33 2.26 1.22
CA VAL A 269 15.24 1.47 1.78
C VAL A 269 15.59 -0.02 1.81
N ARG A 270 16.32 -0.51 0.81
CA ARG A 270 16.79 -1.90 0.75
C ARG A 270 17.62 -2.31 1.98
N ILE A 271 18.41 -1.38 2.54
CA ILE A 271 19.22 -1.64 3.74
C ILE A 271 18.30 -1.89 4.94
N PHE A 272 17.26 -1.07 5.10
CA PHE A 272 16.28 -1.21 6.18
C PHE A 272 15.46 -2.49 6.02
N THR A 273 14.99 -2.80 4.81
CA THR A 273 14.24 -4.02 4.52
C THR A 273 15.01 -5.27 4.94
N ARG A 274 16.30 -5.35 4.59
CA ARG A 274 17.16 -6.49 4.96
C ARG A 274 17.46 -6.58 6.46
N GLY A 275 17.30 -5.50 7.22
CA GLY A 275 17.44 -5.49 8.68
C GLY A 275 16.43 -6.42 9.38
N GLY A 276 15.20 -6.51 8.85
CA GLY A 276 14.14 -7.36 9.40
C GLY A 276 14.19 -8.83 8.97
N TYR A 277 14.99 -9.19 7.96
CA TYR A 277 14.98 -10.55 7.38
C TYR A 277 15.36 -11.64 8.37
N ARG A 278 16.31 -11.34 9.27
CA ARG A 278 16.88 -12.36 10.16
C ARG A 278 15.82 -12.96 11.07
N GLU A 279 14.96 -12.11 11.64
CA GLU A 279 13.93 -12.54 12.57
C GLU A 279 12.87 -13.39 11.85
N LEU A 280 12.44 -12.97 10.67
CA LEU A 280 11.52 -13.72 9.81
C LEU A 280 12.09 -15.10 9.43
N LEU A 281 13.35 -15.15 8.97
CA LEU A 281 14.01 -16.40 8.59
C LEU A 281 14.18 -17.34 9.79
N HIS A 282 14.51 -16.81 10.97
CA HIS A 282 14.57 -17.60 12.21
C HIS A 282 13.21 -18.13 12.65
N ALA A 283 12.12 -17.42 12.33
CA ALA A 283 10.76 -17.85 12.62
C ALA A 283 10.23 -18.92 11.64
N GLY A 284 10.96 -19.23 10.58
CA GLY A 284 10.57 -20.20 9.55
C GLY A 284 9.94 -19.59 8.30
N ALA A 285 9.83 -18.26 8.21
CA ALA A 285 9.40 -17.60 6.98
C ALA A 285 10.49 -17.70 5.90
N ARG A 286 10.09 -17.68 4.64
CA ARG A 286 11.00 -17.70 3.49
C ARG A 286 10.99 -16.36 2.77
N ILE A 287 12.15 -15.92 2.28
CA ILE A 287 12.31 -14.61 1.65
C ILE A 287 12.95 -14.80 0.28
N PHE A 288 12.36 -14.19 -0.74
CA PHE A 288 12.77 -14.27 -2.13
C PHE A 288 13.00 -12.86 -2.68
N GLU A 289 14.18 -12.59 -3.22
CA GLU A 289 14.50 -11.34 -3.89
C GLU A 289 14.34 -11.49 -5.42
N TYR A 290 13.48 -10.67 -6.01
CA TYR A 290 13.21 -10.62 -7.46
C TYR A 290 14.41 -10.13 -8.26
N ARG A 291 14.67 -10.75 -9.41
CA ARG A 291 15.84 -10.50 -10.27
C ARG A 291 15.54 -9.65 -11.52
N GLY A 292 14.31 -9.20 -11.71
CA GLY A 292 13.97 -8.26 -12.79
C GLY A 292 14.35 -6.81 -12.43
N PRO A 293 13.94 -5.83 -13.27
CA PRO A 293 14.35 -4.42 -13.10
C PRO A 293 13.88 -3.81 -11.78
N MET A 294 12.62 -4.07 -11.40
CA MET A 294 12.02 -3.65 -10.14
C MET A 294 10.79 -4.51 -9.87
N LEU A 295 10.52 -4.81 -8.61
CA LEU A 295 9.27 -5.39 -8.15
C LEU A 295 8.52 -4.32 -7.35
N HIS A 296 7.42 -3.82 -7.92
CA HIS A 296 6.64 -2.74 -7.34
C HIS A 296 5.20 -3.17 -6.98
N ALA A 297 4.83 -4.44 -7.16
CA ALA A 297 3.53 -4.95 -6.71
C ALA A 297 3.37 -4.91 -5.17
N LYS A 298 2.13 -4.70 -4.71
CA LYS A 298 1.73 -4.83 -3.30
C LYS A 298 0.57 -5.81 -3.20
N THR A 299 0.88 -7.08 -3.01
CA THR A 299 -0.12 -8.15 -2.94
C THR A 299 0.06 -9.03 -1.72
N LEU A 300 -1.05 -9.61 -1.26
CA LEU A 300 -1.05 -10.61 -0.21
C LEU A 300 -2.03 -11.72 -0.59
N VAL A 301 -1.62 -12.96 -0.36
CA VAL A 301 -2.43 -14.18 -0.49
C VAL A 301 -2.48 -14.84 0.88
N GLY A 302 -3.69 -14.99 1.43
CA GLY A 302 -3.97 -15.68 2.67
C GLY A 302 -4.83 -16.92 2.41
N ASP A 303 -4.31 -18.10 2.70
CA ASP A 303 -4.97 -19.38 2.42
C ASP A 303 -5.51 -19.44 0.96
N HIS A 304 -6.69 -20.03 0.74
CA HIS A 304 -7.33 -20.11 -0.58
C HIS A 304 -8.39 -19.02 -0.82
N GLU A 305 -8.71 -18.24 0.21
CA GLU A 305 -9.90 -17.38 0.22
C GLU A 305 -9.56 -15.89 0.12
N TRP A 306 -8.42 -15.49 0.69
CA TRP A 306 -8.11 -14.07 0.88
C TRP A 306 -7.02 -13.61 -0.08
N SER A 307 -7.33 -12.55 -0.82
CA SER A 307 -6.32 -11.81 -1.56
C SER A 307 -6.47 -10.31 -1.33
N ARG A 308 -5.33 -9.63 -1.30
CA ARG A 308 -5.25 -8.17 -1.24
C ARG A 308 -4.39 -7.69 -2.39
N VAL A 309 -4.86 -6.68 -3.09
CA VAL A 309 -4.13 -5.98 -4.15
C VAL A 309 -4.44 -4.51 -4.05
N GLY A 310 -3.42 -3.66 -4.14
CA GLY A 310 -3.63 -2.23 -4.04
C GLY A 310 -2.35 -1.42 -4.10
N SER A 311 -2.44 -0.21 -3.55
CA SER A 311 -1.38 0.79 -3.58
C SER A 311 -0.47 0.75 -2.35
N SER A 312 -0.92 0.15 -1.25
CA SER A 312 -0.26 0.32 0.03
C SER A 312 0.92 -0.62 0.24
N ASN A 313 2.08 -0.03 0.48
CA ASN A 313 3.29 -0.75 0.88
C ASN A 313 3.23 -1.12 2.37
N LEU A 314 3.98 -2.14 2.77
CA LEU A 314 4.15 -2.51 4.17
C LEU A 314 5.23 -1.67 4.86
N ASN A 315 5.06 -0.34 4.84
CA ASN A 315 5.90 0.62 5.54
C ASN A 315 5.10 1.64 6.35
N VAL A 316 5.76 2.34 7.27
CA VAL A 316 5.12 3.28 8.20
C VAL A 316 4.39 4.41 7.49
N SER A 317 4.98 5.00 6.43
CA SER A 317 4.36 6.10 5.70
C SER A 317 3.07 5.68 5.00
N SER A 318 3.08 4.53 4.32
CA SER A 318 1.91 3.99 3.64
C SER A 318 0.82 3.55 4.63
N LEU A 319 1.19 2.83 5.68
CA LEU A 319 0.23 2.23 6.60
C LEU A 319 -0.41 3.24 7.58
N LEU A 320 0.26 4.34 7.90
CA LEU A 320 -0.18 5.31 8.91
C LEU A 320 -0.32 6.75 8.38
N GLY A 321 0.42 7.13 7.34
CA GLY A 321 0.62 8.54 6.95
C GLY A 321 -0.03 8.95 5.63
N ASN A 322 -0.14 8.05 4.66
CA ASN A 322 -0.64 8.35 3.32
C ASN A 322 -2.12 8.00 3.15
N TYR A 323 -2.70 8.59 2.11
CA TYR A 323 -3.93 8.07 1.53
C TYR A 323 -3.57 6.89 0.63
N GLU A 324 -4.25 5.78 0.82
CA GLU A 324 -4.04 4.55 0.06
C GLU A 324 -5.38 3.92 -0.30
N LEU A 325 -5.37 3.00 -1.26
CA LEU A 325 -6.54 2.28 -1.74
C LEU A 325 -6.15 0.85 -2.06
N ASP A 326 -6.79 -0.08 -1.37
CA ASP A 326 -6.61 -1.51 -1.58
C ASP A 326 -7.96 -2.20 -1.77
N LEU A 327 -7.96 -3.25 -2.58
CA LEU A 327 -9.02 -4.24 -2.60
C LEU A 327 -8.62 -5.42 -1.73
N VAL A 328 -9.55 -5.86 -0.89
CA VAL A 328 -9.46 -7.16 -0.20
C VAL A 328 -10.60 -8.03 -0.71
N ALA A 329 -10.27 -9.07 -1.46
CA ALA A 329 -11.23 -10.02 -1.98
C ALA A 329 -11.35 -11.24 -1.07
N GLU A 330 -12.58 -11.68 -0.90
CA GLU A 330 -12.98 -12.93 -0.23
C GLU A 330 -13.53 -13.85 -1.32
N HIS A 331 -12.63 -14.35 -2.18
CA HIS A 331 -13.00 -15.10 -3.38
C HIS A 331 -11.86 -16.01 -3.85
N GLU A 332 -12.17 -17.28 -4.09
CA GLU A 332 -11.17 -18.29 -4.45
C GLU A 332 -10.52 -18.03 -5.81
N GLY A 333 -11.29 -17.59 -6.82
CA GLY A 333 -10.77 -17.32 -8.17
C GLY A 333 -9.66 -16.26 -8.21
N LEU A 334 -9.92 -15.04 -7.74
CA LEU A 334 -8.89 -13.99 -7.67
C LEU A 334 -7.70 -14.44 -6.81
N THR A 335 -7.96 -15.07 -5.66
CA THR A 335 -6.90 -15.55 -4.78
C THR A 335 -6.01 -16.59 -5.47
N ALA A 336 -6.59 -17.50 -6.26
CA ALA A 336 -5.86 -18.44 -7.09
C ALA A 336 -5.05 -17.75 -8.19
N THR A 337 -5.59 -16.72 -8.85
CA THR A 337 -4.86 -15.96 -9.89
C THR A 337 -3.66 -15.22 -9.29
N VAL A 338 -3.84 -14.53 -8.16
CA VAL A 338 -2.76 -13.82 -7.47
C VAL A 338 -1.71 -14.80 -6.94
N ALA A 339 -2.13 -15.98 -6.44
CA ALA A 339 -1.22 -17.04 -6.00
C ALA A 339 -0.40 -17.63 -7.17
N THR A 340 -1.03 -17.88 -8.32
CA THR A 340 -0.34 -18.33 -9.53
C THR A 340 0.69 -17.30 -9.98
N GLN A 341 0.34 -16.01 -9.95
CA GLN A 341 1.29 -14.96 -10.27
C GLN A 341 2.46 -14.90 -9.29
N PHE A 342 2.22 -15.06 -7.98
CA PHE A 342 3.27 -15.11 -6.98
C PHE A 342 4.29 -16.23 -7.30
N LEU A 343 3.79 -17.42 -7.62
CA LEU A 343 4.63 -18.57 -7.99
C LEU A 343 5.37 -18.32 -9.31
N HIS A 344 4.74 -17.66 -10.28
CA HIS A 344 5.40 -17.26 -11.51
C HIS A 344 6.54 -16.27 -11.24
N ASP A 345 6.30 -15.24 -10.44
CA ASP A 345 7.33 -14.25 -10.07
C ASP A 345 8.50 -14.92 -9.32
N MET A 346 8.23 -15.95 -8.49
CA MET A 346 9.26 -16.74 -7.80
C MET A 346 10.27 -17.40 -8.75
N THR A 347 9.87 -17.75 -9.98
CA THR A 347 10.79 -18.33 -10.99
C THR A 347 11.95 -17.39 -11.34
N ARG A 348 11.77 -16.09 -11.11
CA ARG A 348 12.75 -15.04 -11.37
C ARG A 348 13.39 -14.51 -10.09
N THR A 349 13.54 -15.33 -9.04
CA THR A 349 14.07 -14.87 -7.74
C THR A 349 15.37 -15.54 -7.31
N ARG A 350 15.97 -15.02 -6.24
CA ARG A 350 16.93 -15.73 -5.38
C ARG A 350 16.35 -15.84 -3.97
N GLU A 351 16.48 -17.00 -3.36
CA GLU A 351 16.08 -17.18 -1.98
C GLU A 351 17.16 -16.64 -1.05
N ILE A 352 16.75 -15.91 -0.01
CA ILE A 352 17.67 -15.40 1.00
C ILE A 352 17.68 -16.38 2.17
N VAL A 353 18.86 -16.90 2.49
CA VAL A 353 19.07 -17.90 3.54
C VAL A 353 20.06 -17.41 4.60
N LEU A 354 19.92 -17.93 5.81
CA LEU A 354 20.88 -17.74 6.89
C LEU A 354 22.01 -18.77 6.77
N MET A 355 23.23 -18.31 6.51
CA MET A 355 24.41 -19.17 6.46
C MET A 355 25.24 -19.01 7.74
N ALA A 356 25.46 -20.10 8.47
CA ALA A 356 26.31 -20.11 9.66
C ALA A 356 27.77 -19.75 9.30
N ARG A 357 28.39 -18.86 10.08
CA ARG A 357 29.80 -18.51 9.89
C ARG A 357 30.67 -19.55 10.60
N ARG A 358 31.46 -20.31 9.84
CA ARG A 358 32.25 -21.46 10.35
C ARG A 358 33.37 -21.13 11.35
N ARG A 359 33.73 -19.85 11.57
CA ARG A 359 34.97 -19.50 12.30
C ARG A 359 34.89 -18.33 13.31
N LEU A 360 33.72 -17.72 13.54
CA LEU A 360 33.58 -16.58 14.47
C LEU A 360 32.20 -16.63 15.17
N PRO A 361 32.08 -16.15 16.44
CA PRO A 361 30.80 -16.00 17.15
C PRO A 361 30.00 -14.80 16.63
N LEU A 362 29.98 -14.61 15.31
CA LEU A 362 29.25 -13.55 14.64
C LEU A 362 27.91 -14.09 14.16
N PRO A 363 26.85 -13.26 14.15
CA PRO A 363 25.54 -13.67 13.68
C PRO A 363 25.62 -14.22 12.22
N PRO A 364 24.81 -15.26 11.87
CA PRO A 364 24.77 -15.87 10.53
C PRO A 364 24.74 -14.83 9.40
N LYS A 365 25.41 -15.09 8.27
CA LYS A 365 25.38 -14.14 7.13
C LYS A 365 24.11 -14.39 6.31
N LEU A 366 23.45 -13.32 5.84
CA LEU A 366 22.43 -13.43 4.80
C LEU A 366 23.13 -13.70 3.46
N VAL A 367 22.74 -14.78 2.79
CA VAL A 367 23.30 -15.18 1.49
C VAL A 367 22.16 -15.46 0.52
N ALA A 368 22.35 -15.10 -0.74
CA ALA A 368 21.43 -15.44 -1.82
C ALA A 368 21.75 -16.84 -2.35
N ALA A 369 20.76 -17.72 -2.37
CA ALA A 369 20.81 -19.07 -2.93
C ALA A 369 19.88 -19.17 -4.16
N ALA A 370 20.06 -20.23 -4.96
CA ALA A 370 19.08 -20.57 -5.98
C ALA A 370 17.73 -20.82 -5.30
N ALA A 371 16.66 -20.20 -5.80
CA ALA A 371 15.33 -20.40 -5.24
C ALA A 371 14.91 -21.86 -5.47
N VAL A 372 14.71 -22.61 -4.40
CA VAL A 372 14.09 -23.94 -4.50
C VAL A 372 12.59 -23.71 -4.47
N ILE A 373 11.98 -23.71 -5.65
CA ILE A 373 10.53 -23.78 -5.78
C ILE A 373 10.16 -25.21 -5.43
N PRO A 374 9.53 -25.48 -4.28
CA PRO A 374 9.10 -26.85 -4.01
C PRO A 374 8.13 -27.24 -5.13
N SER A 375 8.41 -28.35 -5.81
CA SER A 375 7.39 -29.04 -6.58
C SER A 375 6.22 -29.28 -5.64
N HIS A 376 5.01 -28.87 -6.05
CA HIS A 376 3.80 -29.06 -5.26
C HIS A 376 3.62 -30.56 -4.94
N THR A 377 4.16 -31.00 -3.81
CA THR A 377 3.66 -32.15 -3.10
C THR A 377 2.66 -31.58 -2.12
N LEU A 378 1.38 -31.85 -2.40
CA LEU A 378 0.29 -31.69 -1.46
C LEU A 378 0.71 -32.41 -0.17
N VAL A 379 1.21 -31.66 0.81
CA VAL A 379 1.35 -32.17 2.17
C VAL A 379 -0.07 -32.57 2.59
N PRO A 380 -0.30 -33.79 3.10
CA PRO A 380 -1.64 -34.26 3.38
C PRO A 380 -2.38 -33.26 4.27
N GLN A 381 -3.53 -32.80 3.77
CA GLN A 381 -4.41 -31.84 4.42
C GLN A 381 -4.79 -32.33 5.81
N HIS A 382 -4.27 -31.69 6.86
CA HIS A 382 -4.94 -31.74 8.15
C HIS A 382 -6.03 -30.67 8.14
N LYS A 383 -7.27 -31.07 7.82
CA LYS A 383 -8.46 -30.20 7.95
C LYS A 383 -8.69 -29.91 9.44
N ARG A 384 -8.07 -28.83 9.92
CA ARG A 384 -8.24 -28.34 11.29
C ARG A 384 -9.69 -27.96 11.54
N THR A 385 -10.20 -28.34 12.71
CA THR A 385 -11.59 -28.08 13.10
C THR A 385 -11.83 -26.60 13.37
N LEU A 386 -13.09 -26.17 13.31
CA LEU A 386 -13.49 -24.78 13.54
C LEU A 386 -13.04 -24.25 14.93
N ARG A 387 -12.91 -25.15 15.92
CA ARG A 387 -12.39 -24.84 17.27
C ARG A 387 -10.89 -24.54 17.27
N GLU A 388 -10.10 -25.28 16.51
CA GLU A 388 -8.64 -25.06 16.41
C GLU A 388 -8.33 -23.73 15.74
N ARG A 389 -9.10 -23.37 14.70
CA ARG A 389 -9.01 -22.06 14.04
C ARG A 389 -9.33 -20.90 15.00
N GLN A 390 -10.35 -21.05 15.84
CA GLN A 390 -10.72 -20.04 16.84
C GLN A 390 -9.67 -19.93 17.96
N ALA A 391 -9.09 -21.03 18.41
CA ALA A 391 -8.07 -21.03 19.46
C ALA A 391 -6.78 -20.31 19.02
N ILE A 392 -6.32 -20.55 17.79
CA ILE A 392 -5.12 -19.92 17.23
C ILE A 392 -5.33 -18.41 17.06
N ALA A 393 -6.49 -17.99 16.53
CA ALA A 393 -6.83 -16.58 16.38
C ALA A 393 -6.85 -15.83 17.73
N VAL A 394 -7.32 -16.48 18.80
CA VAL A 394 -7.34 -15.91 20.16
C VAL A 394 -5.92 -15.78 20.73
N VAL A 395 -5.07 -16.80 20.57
CA VAL A 395 -3.67 -16.77 21.06
C VAL A 395 -2.85 -15.72 20.32
N ALA A 396 -3.02 -15.59 19.00
CA ALA A 396 -2.37 -14.55 18.20
C ALA A 396 -2.82 -13.14 18.63
N LEU A 397 -4.11 -12.95 18.98
CA LEU A 397 -4.61 -11.66 19.47
C LEU A 397 -4.00 -11.25 20.82
N MET A 398 -3.70 -12.22 21.69
CA MET A 398 -3.16 -11.99 23.03
C MET A 398 -1.66 -11.65 23.04
N GLN A 399 -0.88 -12.07 22.04
CA GLN A 399 0.56 -11.80 21.97
C GLN A 399 0.92 -10.40 21.45
N VAL A 400 -0.02 -9.71 20.79
CA VAL A 400 0.15 -8.33 20.26
C VAL A 400 0.30 -7.27 21.37
N ALA A 401 0.02 -7.60 22.64
CA ALA A 401 0.05 -6.64 23.75
C ALA A 401 1.43 -6.41 24.42
N GLY A 402 2.47 -7.20 24.11
CA GLY A 402 3.69 -7.28 24.94
C GLY A 402 4.92 -6.44 24.52
N GLY A 403 4.86 -5.70 23.42
CA GLY A 403 6.07 -5.25 22.71
C GLY A 403 6.72 -3.91 23.10
N THR A 404 6.36 -3.24 24.20
CA THR A 404 6.60 -1.79 24.31
C THR A 404 8.00 -1.33 24.73
N ARG A 405 8.80 -2.15 25.45
CA ARG A 405 10.07 -1.67 26.04
C ARG A 405 11.29 -1.65 25.10
N ARG A 406 11.42 -2.60 24.17
CA ARG A 406 12.55 -2.61 23.20
C ARG A 406 12.33 -1.62 22.04
N MET A 407 11.07 -1.28 21.76
CA MET A 407 10.65 -0.33 20.73
C MET A 407 11.08 1.11 21.01
N LEU A 408 10.96 1.56 22.27
CA LEU A 408 11.29 2.95 22.63
C LEU A 408 12.80 3.23 22.48
N ALA A 409 13.65 2.26 22.81
CA ALA A 409 15.10 2.40 22.67
C ALA A 409 15.54 2.45 21.20
N GLY A 410 14.96 1.59 20.34
CA GLY A 410 15.28 1.58 18.90
C GLY A 410 14.80 2.83 18.16
N ALA A 411 13.58 3.29 18.44
CA ALA A 411 13.04 4.52 17.85
C ALA A 411 13.81 5.77 18.31
N ALA A 412 14.20 5.82 19.58
CA ALA A 412 15.04 6.90 20.10
C ALA A 412 16.42 6.92 19.41
N ALA A 413 17.06 5.77 19.22
CA ALA A 413 18.36 5.70 18.56
C ALA A 413 18.32 6.20 17.11
N VAL A 414 17.28 5.84 16.35
CA VAL A 414 17.09 6.32 14.97
C VAL A 414 16.80 7.82 14.93
N ALA A 415 15.95 8.32 15.84
CA ALA A 415 15.67 9.75 15.95
C ALA A 415 16.94 10.55 16.25
N PHE A 416 17.78 10.08 17.18
CA PHE A 416 19.06 10.72 17.50
C PHE A 416 20.04 10.67 16.33
N LEU A 417 20.07 9.58 15.56
CA LEU A 417 20.93 9.48 14.38
C LEU A 417 20.51 10.50 13.30
N VAL A 418 19.21 10.60 13.01
CA VAL A 418 18.68 11.56 12.02
C VAL A 418 18.94 12.99 12.48
N ILE A 419 18.68 13.30 13.76
CA ILE A 419 18.97 14.62 14.33
C ILE A 419 20.48 14.93 14.23
N GLY A 420 21.34 13.96 14.53
CA GLY A 420 22.79 14.11 14.41
C GLY A 420 23.25 14.40 12.99
N VAL A 421 22.74 13.66 12.00
CA VAL A 421 23.05 13.91 10.57
C VAL A 421 22.56 15.29 10.13
N MET A 422 21.37 15.70 10.57
CA MET A 422 20.83 17.03 10.27
C MET A 422 21.63 18.15 10.93
N LEU A 423 22.12 17.97 12.16
CA LEU A 423 22.99 18.94 12.83
C LEU A 423 24.33 19.11 12.10
N VAL A 424 24.86 18.06 11.47
CA VAL A 424 26.09 18.14 10.66
C VAL A 424 25.82 18.84 9.32
N LEU A 425 24.73 18.50 8.64
CA LEU A 425 24.43 19.03 7.30
C LEU A 425 23.81 20.44 7.32
N PHE A 426 23.04 20.77 8.37
CA PHE A 426 22.25 22.00 8.46
C PHE A 426 22.25 22.58 9.90
N PRO A 427 23.42 22.94 10.46
CA PRO A 427 23.57 23.25 11.89
C PRO A 427 22.66 24.38 12.38
N ILE A 428 22.52 25.47 11.62
CA ILE A 428 21.72 26.64 12.02
C ILE A 428 20.21 26.31 12.01
N VAL A 429 19.74 25.67 10.93
CA VAL A 429 18.31 25.35 10.78
C VAL A 429 17.90 24.29 11.81
N THR A 430 18.68 23.22 11.95
CA THR A 430 18.37 22.14 12.87
C THR A 430 18.46 22.59 14.33
N SER A 431 19.47 23.37 14.71
CA SER A 431 19.55 23.90 16.09
C SER A 431 18.40 24.85 16.43
N THR A 432 18.00 25.71 15.49
CA THR A 432 16.84 26.61 15.68
C THR A 432 15.55 25.83 15.86
N VAL A 433 15.29 24.83 15.01
CA VAL A 433 14.10 23.97 15.11
C VAL A 433 14.06 23.22 16.44
N LEU A 434 15.19 22.65 16.88
CA LEU A 434 15.29 21.96 18.16
C LEU A 434 15.05 22.91 19.35
N ALA A 435 15.64 24.11 19.32
CA ALA A 435 15.48 25.10 20.39
C ALA A 435 14.03 25.60 20.52
N VAL A 436 13.41 25.96 19.39
CA VAL A 436 12.00 26.41 19.36
C VAL A 436 11.06 25.28 19.81
N GLY A 437 11.31 24.05 19.34
CA GLY A 437 10.52 22.88 19.73
C GLY A 437 10.62 22.57 21.23
N ALA A 438 11.82 22.64 21.81
CA ALA A 438 12.04 22.42 23.23
C ALA A 438 11.35 23.50 24.09
N LEU A 439 11.41 24.77 23.68
CA LEU A 439 10.75 25.88 24.35
C LEU A 439 9.23 25.73 24.31
N ALA A 440 8.66 25.46 23.14
CA ALA A 440 7.22 25.26 22.96
C ALA A 440 6.68 24.10 23.79
N THR A 441 7.41 22.98 23.83
CA THR A 441 7.05 21.80 24.64
C THR A 441 7.10 22.13 26.13
N SER A 442 8.12 22.86 26.58
CA SER A 442 8.27 23.25 27.99
C SER A 442 7.12 24.18 28.43
N LEU A 443 6.75 25.15 27.59
CA LEU A 443 5.62 26.05 27.84
C LEU A 443 4.29 25.28 27.89
N TRP A 444 4.10 24.32 26.99
CA TRP A 444 2.90 23.48 26.99
C TRP A 444 2.77 22.63 28.26
N LEU A 445 3.86 21.98 28.69
CA LEU A 445 3.90 21.21 29.93
C LEU A 445 3.68 22.08 31.17
N ALA A 446 4.26 23.28 31.21
CA ALA A 446 4.01 24.25 32.27
C ALA A 446 2.53 24.66 32.31
N GLY A 447 1.91 24.92 31.16
CA GLY A 447 0.47 25.19 31.04
C GLY A 447 -0.39 24.05 31.58
N ILE A 448 -0.06 22.80 31.26
CA ILE A 448 -0.74 21.62 31.81
C ILE A 448 -0.58 21.54 33.33
N ALA A 449 0.62 21.78 33.85
CA ALA A 449 0.89 21.74 35.28
C ALA A 449 0.10 22.83 36.04
N VAL A 450 0.01 24.05 35.48
CA VAL A 450 -0.79 25.14 36.03
C VAL A 450 -2.28 24.83 35.98
N ALA A 451 -2.78 24.30 34.86
CA ALA A 451 -4.18 23.91 34.72
C ALA A 451 -4.57 22.79 35.71
N ARG A 452 -3.68 21.81 35.93
CA ARG A 452 -3.87 20.75 36.93
C ARG A 452 -3.85 21.29 38.36
N ARG A 453 -2.99 22.27 38.67
CA ARG A 453 -2.98 22.94 39.98
C ARG A 453 -4.24 23.76 40.24
N ARG A 454 -4.77 24.45 39.22
CA ARG A 454 -6.04 25.19 39.34
C ARG A 454 -7.22 24.26 39.60
N ARG A 455 -7.36 23.18 38.84
CA ARG A 455 -8.42 22.17 39.05
C ARG A 455 -8.37 21.52 40.44
N ARG A 456 -7.17 21.31 41.00
CA ARG A 456 -7.01 20.79 42.37
C ARG A 456 -7.45 21.80 43.44
N ARG A 457 -7.17 23.09 43.24
CA ARG A 457 -7.66 24.15 44.15
C ARG A 457 -9.18 24.33 44.10
N GLU A 458 -9.81 24.12 42.94
CA GLU A 458 -11.27 24.17 42.81
C GLU A 458 -11.97 22.96 43.47
N SER A 459 -11.30 21.81 43.56
CA SER A 459 -11.81 20.63 44.26
C SER A 459 -11.61 20.62 45.78
N ASP A 460 -10.78 21.52 46.33
CA ASP A 460 -10.56 21.68 47.78
C ASP A 460 -11.48 22.76 48.41
N VAL A 461 -12.41 23.35 47.62
CA VAL A 461 -13.32 24.44 48.04
C VAL A 461 -14.80 23.98 48.08
N TYR A 462 -15.07 22.68 47.96
CA TYR A 462 -16.41 22.10 48.12
C TYR A 462 -16.47 21.05 49.24
#